data_AF-A0A2P2DZJ7-F1
#
_entry.id   AF-A0A2P2DZJ7-F1
#
_cell.length_a   1.000
_cell.length_b   1.000
_cell.length_c   1.000
_cell.angle_alpha   90.00
_cell.angle_beta   90.00
_cell.angle_gamma   90.00
#
_symmetry.space_group_name_H-M   'P 1'
#
loop_
_entity.id
_entity.type
_entity.pdbx_description
1 polymer ?
#
loop_
_entity_poly.entity_id
_entity_poly.type
_entity_poly.pdbx_seq_one_letter_code
_entity_poly.pdbx_strand_id
1 'polypeptide(L)'
;MNPERERISIADLDIINEIVQKDAKLFLQLYPPIESVEEILKESPFKWRFLYSETVFESLLSEMGSFTVRLAEHHRFKKNPPVLFYVSIGKYSGTFVWENEDQKRMEMSLATLRDAVQEKLDLYLETKE
;
A
#
# COMPACT_ATOMS: atom_id res chain seq x y z
N MET A 1 -5.24 21.97 16.06
CA MET A 1 -4.74 20.76 16.75
C MET A 1 -4.97 19.58 15.84
N ASN A 2 -3.92 18.84 15.45
CA ASN A 2 -4.15 17.54 14.83
C ASN A 2 -4.79 16.63 15.88
N PRO A 3 -5.87 15.90 15.54
CA PRO A 3 -6.45 14.93 16.47
C PRO A 3 -5.40 13.91 16.90
N GLU A 4 -5.45 13.50 18.16
CA GLU A 4 -4.57 12.46 18.67
C GLU A 4 -4.92 11.10 18.03
N ARG A 5 -3.89 10.29 17.78
CA ARG A 5 -4.05 8.95 17.20
C ARG A 5 -4.60 8.01 18.26
N GLU A 6 -5.74 7.39 17.97
CA GLU A 6 -6.37 6.40 18.81
C GLU A 6 -5.81 5.00 18.55
N ARG A 7 -5.93 4.14 19.57
CA ARG A 7 -5.59 2.73 19.43
C ARG A 7 -6.67 2.00 18.62
N ILE A 8 -6.25 1.30 17.57
CA ILE A 8 -7.07 0.32 16.86
C ILE A 8 -7.28 -0.92 17.73
N SER A 9 -8.51 -1.40 17.79
CA SER A 9 -8.96 -2.56 18.55
C SER A 9 -9.54 -3.63 17.63
N ILE A 10 -9.83 -4.81 18.19
CA ILE A 10 -10.46 -5.91 17.44
C ILE A 10 -11.84 -5.52 16.91
N ALA A 11 -12.57 -4.65 17.62
CA ALA A 11 -13.89 -4.18 17.20
C ALA A 11 -13.84 -3.27 15.96
N ASP A 12 -12.66 -2.77 15.60
CA ASP A 12 -12.47 -1.90 14.44
C ASP A 12 -12.17 -2.69 13.15
N LEU A 13 -11.93 -4.00 13.24
CA LEU A 13 -11.43 -4.81 12.11
C LEU A 13 -12.43 -4.91 10.96
N ASP A 14 -13.73 -5.03 11.24
CA ASP A 14 -14.74 -5.10 10.20
C ASP A 14 -14.79 -3.80 9.38
N ILE A 15 -14.71 -2.65 10.05
CA ILE A 15 -14.68 -1.32 9.42
C ILE A 15 -13.40 -1.15 8.61
N ILE A 16 -12.26 -1.57 9.14
CA ILE A 16 -10.97 -1.52 8.44
C ILE A 16 -11.03 -2.36 7.17
N ASN A 17 -11.58 -3.58 7.25
CA ASN A 17 -11.74 -4.44 6.10
C ASN A 17 -12.66 -3.79 5.06
N GLU A 18 -13.79 -3.21 5.45
CA GLU A 18 -14.67 -2.48 4.53
C GLU A 18 -13.95 -1.34 3.78
N ILE A 19 -13.11 -0.56 4.48
CA ILE A 19 -12.28 0.49 3.87
C ILE A 19 -11.28 -0.10 2.88
N VAL A 20 -10.59 -1.18 3.27
CA VAL A 20 -9.64 -1.89 2.41
C VAL A 20 -10.31 -2.39 1.14
N GLN A 21 -11.48 -3.03 1.25
CA GLN A 21 -12.24 -3.55 0.12
C GLN A 21 -12.68 -2.41 -0.82
N LYS A 22 -13.14 -1.31 -0.26
CA LYS A 22 -13.53 -0.12 -1.01
C LYS A 22 -12.35 0.48 -1.78
N ASP A 23 -11.19 0.58 -1.15
CA ASP A 23 -10.02 1.26 -1.71
C ASP A 23 -9.13 0.33 -2.55
N ALA A 24 -9.33 -0.99 -2.51
CA ALA A 24 -8.54 -1.97 -3.25
C ALA A 24 -8.45 -1.66 -4.75
N LYS A 25 -9.57 -1.24 -5.36
CA LYS A 25 -9.61 -0.84 -6.78
C LYS A 25 -8.74 0.38 -7.06
N LEU A 26 -8.64 1.33 -6.13
CA LEU A 26 -7.77 2.50 -6.28
C LEU A 26 -6.31 2.07 -6.27
N PHE A 27 -5.91 1.21 -5.33
CA PHE A 27 -4.52 0.71 -5.27
C PHE A 27 -4.15 -0.11 -6.52
N LEU A 28 -5.06 -0.94 -7.04
CA LEU A 28 -4.86 -1.68 -8.28
C LEU A 28 -4.71 -0.78 -9.52
N GLN A 29 -5.29 0.42 -9.51
CA GLN A 29 -5.15 1.40 -10.58
C GLN A 29 -3.82 2.18 -10.52
N LEU A 30 -3.14 2.22 -9.37
CA LEU A 30 -1.85 2.91 -9.24
C LEU A 30 -0.81 2.29 -10.14
N TYR A 31 -0.68 0.96 -10.01
CA TYR A 31 0.20 0.13 -10.80
C TYR A 31 -0.57 -1.13 -11.21
N PRO A 32 -1.08 -1.15 -12.45
CA PRO A 32 -1.85 -2.26 -12.96
C PRO A 32 -1.09 -3.58 -12.80
N PRO A 33 -1.76 -4.63 -12.31
CA PRO A 33 -1.13 -5.92 -12.15
C PRO A 33 -0.72 -6.52 -13.50
N ILE A 34 0.34 -7.32 -13.47
CA ILE A 34 0.68 -8.23 -14.57
C ILE A 34 -0.37 -9.35 -14.65
N GLU A 35 -0.94 -9.72 -13.49
CA GLU A 35 -2.03 -10.67 -13.32
C GLU A 35 -3.42 -10.04 -13.58
N SER A 36 -4.49 -10.87 -13.61
CA SER A 36 -5.87 -10.36 -13.73
C SER A 36 -6.33 -9.66 -12.45
N VAL A 37 -6.89 -8.46 -12.60
CA VAL A 37 -7.53 -7.70 -11.51
C VAL A 37 -8.64 -8.49 -10.85
N GLU A 38 -9.47 -9.19 -11.63
CA GLU A 38 -10.58 -10.00 -11.16
C GLU A 38 -10.10 -11.19 -10.32
N GLU A 39 -8.92 -11.74 -10.61
CA GLU A 39 -8.33 -12.81 -9.82
C GLU A 39 -7.77 -12.30 -8.50
N ILE A 40 -7.10 -11.16 -8.51
CA ILE A 40 -6.55 -10.54 -7.30
C ILE A 40 -7.69 -10.20 -6.33
N LEU A 41 -8.81 -9.67 -6.82
CA LEU A 41 -9.93 -9.25 -5.99
C LEU A 41 -10.78 -10.41 -5.41
N LYS A 42 -10.44 -11.69 -5.64
CA LYS A 42 -11.21 -12.83 -5.12
C LYS A 42 -11.04 -13.02 -3.61
N GLU A 43 -9.81 -12.89 -3.12
CA GLU A 43 -9.47 -13.18 -1.74
C GLU A 43 -8.46 -12.15 -1.22
N SER A 44 -8.72 -11.65 -0.02
CA SER A 44 -7.81 -10.78 0.71
C SER A 44 -6.88 -11.65 1.59
N PRO A 45 -5.63 -11.24 1.86
CA PRO A 45 -4.98 -9.99 1.44
C PRO A 45 -4.70 -9.93 -0.06
N PHE A 46 -4.91 -8.75 -0.66
CA PHE A 46 -4.69 -8.54 -2.09
C PHE A 46 -3.20 -8.40 -2.38
N LYS A 47 -2.70 -9.24 -3.27
CA LYS A 47 -1.28 -9.30 -3.62
C LYS A 47 -1.12 -9.37 -5.13
N TRP A 48 -0.25 -8.52 -5.69
CA TRP A 48 0.00 -8.51 -7.13
C TRP A 48 1.39 -8.02 -7.47
N ARG A 49 1.83 -8.30 -8.69
CA ARG A 49 3.08 -7.80 -9.23
C ARG A 49 2.82 -6.78 -10.32
N PHE A 50 3.71 -5.82 -10.45
CA PHE A 50 3.64 -4.82 -11.50
C PHE A 50 5.04 -4.51 -12.04
N LEU A 51 5.09 -4.02 -13.28
CA LEU A 51 6.32 -3.61 -13.95
C LEU A 51 6.47 -2.09 -13.85
N TYR A 52 7.65 -1.63 -13.44
CA TYR A 52 8.02 -0.22 -13.45
C TYR A 52 9.50 -0.07 -13.84
N SER A 53 9.78 0.69 -14.89
CA SER A 53 11.14 0.88 -15.44
C SER A 53 11.93 -0.43 -15.54
N GLU A 54 11.33 -1.43 -16.20
CA GLU A 54 11.89 -2.78 -16.41
C GLU A 54 12.13 -3.62 -15.14
N THR A 55 11.82 -3.10 -13.95
CA THR A 55 11.91 -3.81 -12.67
C THR A 55 10.54 -4.30 -12.22
N VAL A 56 10.47 -5.54 -11.75
CA VAL A 56 9.24 -6.11 -11.18
C VAL A 56 9.16 -5.79 -9.69
N PHE A 57 8.05 -5.19 -9.30
CA PHE A 57 7.70 -4.89 -7.91
C PHE A 57 6.50 -5.73 -7.48
N GLU A 58 6.33 -5.86 -6.18
CA GLU A 58 5.24 -6.57 -5.56
C GLU A 58 4.49 -5.62 -4.62
N SER A 59 3.17 -5.58 -4.80
CA SER A 59 2.23 -4.85 -3.96
C SER A 59 1.48 -5.81 -3.05
N LEU A 60 1.20 -5.38 -1.83
CA LEU A 60 0.39 -6.11 -0.86
C LEU A 60 -0.51 -5.12 -0.11
N LEU A 61 -1.82 -5.33 -0.20
CA LEU A 61 -2.85 -4.65 0.59
C LEU A 61 -3.45 -5.65 1.58
N SER A 62 -3.18 -5.46 2.87
CA SER A 62 -3.63 -6.37 3.94
C SER A 62 -5.04 -6.05 4.40
N GLU A 63 -5.75 -7.09 4.88
CA GLU A 63 -7.04 -6.97 5.57
C GLU A 63 -7.00 -6.05 6.80
N MET A 64 -5.81 -5.90 7.39
CA MET A 64 -5.58 -5.07 8.57
C MET A 64 -5.36 -3.58 8.21
N GLY A 65 -5.56 -3.20 6.95
CA GLY A 65 -5.46 -1.81 6.53
C GLY A 65 -4.04 -1.34 6.32
N SER A 66 -3.17 -2.15 5.72
CA SER A 66 -1.82 -1.73 5.34
C SER A 66 -1.53 -2.01 3.88
N PHE A 67 -1.00 -1.03 3.15
CA PHE A 67 -0.52 -1.20 1.78
C PHE A 67 1.00 -1.05 1.74
N THR A 68 1.65 -1.98 1.05
CA THR A 68 3.11 -2.00 0.89
C THR A 68 3.51 -2.24 -0.54
N VAL A 69 4.58 -1.59 -0.96
CA VAL A 69 5.29 -1.88 -2.22
C VAL A 69 6.70 -2.30 -1.88
N ARG A 70 7.14 -3.42 -2.46
CA ARG A 70 8.47 -4.00 -2.26
C ARG A 70 9.01 -4.57 -3.56
N LEU A 71 10.27 -4.94 -3.57
CA LEU A 71 10.87 -5.61 -4.72
C LEU A 71 10.34 -7.04 -4.85
N ALA A 72 9.86 -7.43 -6.03
CA ALA A 72 9.44 -8.81 -6.25
C ALA A 72 10.66 -9.74 -6.30
N GLU A 73 11.74 -9.29 -6.93
CA GLU A 73 12.93 -10.11 -7.20
C GLU A 73 14.21 -9.32 -6.96
N HIS A 74 14.81 -9.48 -5.78
CA HIS A 74 16.15 -8.96 -5.49
C HIS A 74 17.11 -10.11 -5.18
N HIS A 75 18.23 -10.19 -5.91
CA HIS A 75 19.22 -11.26 -5.79
C HIS A 75 19.71 -11.44 -4.34
N ARG A 76 19.86 -10.33 -3.59
CA ARG A 76 20.30 -10.32 -2.19
C ARG A 76 19.19 -10.52 -1.17
N PHE A 77 17.92 -10.23 -1.51
CA PHE A 77 16.81 -10.15 -0.55
C PHE A 77 15.63 -11.06 -0.91
N LYS A 78 15.87 -12.15 -1.68
CA LYS A 78 14.82 -13.10 -2.13
C LYS A 78 13.86 -13.56 -1.03
N LYS A 79 14.31 -13.67 0.23
CA LYS A 79 13.47 -14.12 1.36
C LYS A 79 12.70 -12.99 2.06
N ASN A 80 13.21 -11.76 2.03
CA ASN A 80 12.60 -10.61 2.69
C ASN A 80 12.98 -9.32 1.95
N PRO A 81 12.31 -9.02 0.82
CA PRO A 81 12.61 -7.84 0.04
C PRO A 81 12.30 -6.57 0.85
N PRO A 82 13.13 -5.51 0.73
CA PRO A 82 12.89 -4.26 1.43
C PRO A 82 11.57 -3.63 1.00
N VAL A 83 10.83 -3.09 1.97
CA VAL A 83 9.66 -2.25 1.72
C VAL A 83 10.14 -0.89 1.24
N LEU A 84 9.65 -0.46 0.09
CA LEU A 84 9.98 0.83 -0.52
C LEU A 84 8.92 1.89 -0.21
N PHE A 85 7.66 1.46 -0.07
CA PHE A 85 6.54 2.32 0.27
C PHE A 85 5.62 1.62 1.26
N TYR A 86 5.13 2.37 2.24
CA TYR A 86 4.22 1.88 3.26
C TYR A 86 3.17 2.94 3.61
N VAL A 87 1.89 2.53 3.60
CA VAL A 87 0.81 3.27 4.22
C VAL A 87 -0.07 2.34 5.04
N SER A 88 -0.69 2.88 6.07
CA SER A 88 -1.60 2.13 6.93
C SER A 88 -2.82 2.94 7.31
N ILE A 89 -3.87 2.28 7.77
CA ILE A 89 -5.03 2.93 8.36
C ILE A 89 -4.69 3.29 9.81
N GLY A 90 -4.85 4.57 10.14
CA GLY A 90 -4.84 5.10 11.49
C GLY A 90 -6.24 5.50 11.94
N LYS A 91 -6.48 5.49 13.25
CA LYS A 91 -7.75 5.91 13.86
C LYS A 91 -7.57 7.25 14.56
N TYR A 92 -8.47 8.19 14.31
CA TYR A 92 -8.42 9.56 14.83
C TYR A 92 -9.83 10.09 15.09
N SER A 93 -10.15 10.41 16.34
CA SER A 93 -11.50 10.87 16.73
C SER A 93 -12.59 9.95 16.20
N GLY A 94 -12.41 8.64 16.35
CA GLY A 94 -13.31 7.60 15.82
C GLY A 94 -13.34 7.44 14.29
N THR A 95 -12.55 8.20 13.54
CA THR A 95 -12.48 8.14 12.06
C THR A 95 -11.24 7.40 11.61
N PHE A 96 -11.35 6.61 10.54
CA PHE A 96 -10.25 5.88 9.94
C PHE A 96 -9.73 6.62 8.71
N VAL A 97 -8.41 6.81 8.65
CA VAL A 97 -7.74 7.50 7.54
C VAL A 97 -6.44 6.78 7.19
N TRP A 98 -6.06 6.79 5.93
CA TRP A 98 -4.74 6.31 5.52
C TRP A 98 -3.66 7.29 5.97
N GLU A 99 -2.54 6.77 6.45
CA GLU A 99 -1.38 7.50 6.92
C GLU A 99 -0.08 6.89 6.39
N ASN A 100 0.92 7.73 6.16
CA ASN A 100 2.25 7.29 5.77
C ASN A 100 3.10 6.83 6.97
N GLU A 101 4.36 6.46 6.72
CA GLU A 101 5.33 6.08 7.75
C GLU A 101 5.54 7.13 8.87
N ASP A 102 5.31 8.42 8.58
CA ASP A 102 5.39 9.52 9.54
C ASP A 102 4.09 9.77 10.32
N GLN A 103 3.08 8.90 10.18
CA GLN A 103 1.73 9.08 10.72
C GLN A 103 1.05 10.35 10.23
N LYS A 104 1.42 10.83 9.04
CA LYS A 104 0.74 11.93 8.37
C LYS A 104 -0.38 11.38 7.53
N ARG A 105 -1.57 11.96 7.69
CA ARG A 105 -2.75 11.63 6.90
C ARG A 105 -2.45 11.81 5.42
N MET A 106 -2.82 10.82 4.64
CA MET A 106 -2.71 10.83 3.19
C MET A 106 -4.08 11.01 2.57
N GLU A 107 -4.12 11.81 1.51
CA GLU A 107 -5.28 11.90 0.64
C GLU A 107 -5.34 10.66 -0.27
N MET A 108 -6.49 9.98 -0.27
CA MET A 108 -6.72 8.79 -1.10
C MET A 108 -7.20 9.18 -2.51
N SER A 109 -6.32 9.86 -3.24
CA SER A 109 -6.51 10.13 -4.67
C SER A 109 -5.49 9.34 -5.50
N LEU A 110 -5.87 8.98 -6.73
CA LEU A 110 -4.98 8.22 -7.63
C LEU A 110 -3.69 9.00 -7.92
N ALA A 111 -3.78 10.33 -8.06
CA ALA A 111 -2.62 11.18 -8.32
C ALA A 111 -1.68 11.21 -7.12
N THR A 112 -2.20 11.54 -5.93
CA THR A 112 -1.40 11.65 -4.69
C THR A 112 -0.66 10.36 -4.36
N LEU A 113 -1.36 9.22 -4.45
CA LEU A 113 -0.76 7.92 -4.17
C LEU A 113 0.25 7.53 -5.25
N ARG A 114 -0.01 7.85 -6.52
CA ARG A 114 0.91 7.55 -7.61
C ARG A 114 2.21 8.31 -7.40
N ASP A 115 2.14 9.62 -7.19
CA ASP A 115 3.31 10.47 -6.99
C ASP A 115 4.14 9.99 -5.80
N ALA A 116 3.49 9.67 -4.68
CA ALA A 116 4.17 9.20 -3.46
C ALA A 116 4.86 7.83 -3.65
N VAL A 117 4.27 6.92 -4.42
CA VAL A 117 4.90 5.64 -4.72
C VAL A 117 6.01 5.82 -5.76
N GLN A 118 5.77 6.60 -6.83
CA GLN A 118 6.76 6.87 -7.88
C GLN A 118 8.05 7.44 -7.31
N GLU A 119 7.95 8.46 -6.43
CA GLU A 119 9.10 9.06 -5.75
C GLU A 119 9.98 8.01 -5.05
N LYS A 120 9.37 7.04 -4.36
CA LYS A 120 10.10 5.97 -3.66
C LYS A 120 10.71 4.94 -4.62
N LEU A 121 10.02 4.64 -5.72
CA LEU A 121 10.53 3.72 -6.75
C LEU A 121 11.71 4.33 -7.51
N ASP A 122 11.59 5.59 -7.91
CA ASP A 122 12.64 6.31 -8.64
C ASP A 122 13.89 6.46 -7.79
N LEU A 123 13.75 6.89 -6.53
CA LEU A 123 14.87 6.98 -5.59
C LEU A 123 15.59 5.63 -5.44
N TYR A 124 14.83 4.54 -5.38
CA TYR A 124 15.42 3.20 -5.31
C TYR A 124 16.17 2.81 -6.60
N LEU A 125 15.62 3.13 -7.78
CA LEU A 125 16.25 2.83 -9.05
C LEU A 125 17.51 3.67 -9.29
N GLU A 126 17.51 4.95 -8.91
CA GLU A 126 18.69 5.82 -8.96
C GLU A 126 19.84 5.27 -8.10
N THR A 127 19.55 4.65 -6.96
CA THR A 127 20.59 4.05 -6.09
C THR A 127 21.18 2.73 -6.61
N LYS A 128 20.60 2.15 -7.67
CA LYS A 128 21.13 0.94 -8.30
C LYS A 128 22.19 1.22 -9.36
N GLU A 129 22.21 2.42 -9.93
CA GLU A 129 23.22 2.87 -10.91
C GLU A 129 24.53 3.25 -10.21
#